data_AF-H6N2N4-F1
#
_entry.id   AF-H6N2N4-F1
#
_cell.length_a   1.000
_cell.length_b   1.000
_cell.length_c   1.000
_cell.angle_alpha   90.00
_cell.angle_beta   90.00
_cell.angle_gamma   90.00
#
_symmetry.space_group_name_H-M   'P 1'
#
loop_
_entity.id
_entity.type
_entity.pdbx_description
1 polymer ?
#
loop_
_entity_poly.entity_id
_entity_poly.type
_entity_poly.pdbx_seq_one_letter_code
_entity_poly.pdbx_strand_id
1 'polypeptide(L)'
;MRVGHRAVLIDLNALYPQTPHHSGTYHPDGLQIRKVATGVLTEWGLSEWGEWYGKVTYTLSARDRQESVTHWVPAWALRPADGPGRVRPDRR
;
A
#
# COMPACT_ATOMS: atom_id res chain seq x y z
N MET A 1 8.00 15.88 6.81
CA MET A 1 9.40 15.38 6.91
C MET A 1 9.72 14.58 5.66
N ARG A 2 10.57 15.12 4.77
CA ARG A 2 11.01 14.40 3.57
C ARG A 2 12.00 13.30 3.94
N VAL A 3 11.90 12.13 3.29
CA VAL A 3 12.73 10.95 3.60
C VAL A 3 13.48 10.36 2.40
N GLY A 4 13.50 11.08 1.26
CA GLY A 4 14.00 10.54 0.01
C GLY A 4 13.07 9.47 -0.55
N HIS A 5 13.52 8.69 -1.55
CA HIS A 5 12.73 7.60 -2.12
C HIS A 5 12.99 6.31 -1.35
N ARG A 6 12.01 5.85 -0.56
CA ARG A 6 12.11 4.61 0.22
C ARG A 6 11.07 3.60 -0.22
N ALA A 7 11.50 2.38 -0.51
CA ALA A 7 10.58 1.29 -0.84
C ALA A 7 9.75 0.89 0.38
N VAL A 8 8.44 0.80 0.21
CA VAL A 8 7.48 0.39 1.23
C VAL A 8 6.46 -0.59 0.66
N LEU A 9 5.94 -1.45 1.53
CA LEU A 9 4.74 -2.24 1.30
C LEU A 9 3.54 -1.48 1.86
N ILE A 10 2.44 -1.50 1.13
CA ILE A 10 1.20 -0.80 1.44
C ILE A 10 0.09 -1.84 1.52
N ASP A 11 -0.59 -1.95 2.65
CA ASP A 11 -1.79 -2.78 2.75
C ASP A 11 -2.99 -2.05 2.14
N LEU A 12 -3.39 -2.42 0.92
CA LEU A 12 -4.54 -1.79 0.26
C LEU A 12 -5.88 -2.29 0.83
N ASN A 13 -5.93 -3.44 1.50
CA ASN A 13 -7.18 -3.89 2.14
C ASN A 13 -7.56 -2.96 3.29
N ALA A 14 -6.56 -2.47 4.02
CA ALA A 14 -6.69 -1.47 5.06
C ALA A 14 -7.21 -0.12 4.53
N LEU A 15 -6.75 0.30 3.34
CA LEU A 15 -7.14 1.59 2.74
C LEU A 15 -8.50 1.54 2.04
N TYR A 16 -8.87 0.37 1.51
CA TYR A 16 -10.14 0.14 0.85
C TYR A 16 -10.93 -0.92 1.62
N PRO A 17 -11.42 -0.62 2.84
CA PRO A 17 -12.15 -1.60 3.62
C PRO A 17 -13.38 -2.07 2.85
N GLN A 18 -13.72 -3.34 3.02
CA GLN A 18 -14.97 -3.85 2.47
C GLN A 18 -16.13 -3.29 3.29
N THR A 19 -17.13 -2.73 2.60
CA THR A 19 -18.35 -2.28 3.24
C THR A 19 -18.99 -3.44 4.02
N PRO A 20 -19.42 -3.25 5.28
CA PRO A 20 -20.21 -4.26 5.98
C PRO A 20 -21.44 -4.65 5.15
N HIS A 21 -21.83 -5.93 5.18
CA HIS A 21 -22.95 -6.49 4.40
C HIS A 21 -22.84 -6.28 2.89
N HIS A 22 -21.62 -6.21 2.35
CA HIS A 22 -21.38 -6.04 0.92
C HIS A 22 -22.06 -7.14 0.07
N SER A 23 -22.84 -6.70 -0.91
CA SER A 23 -23.57 -7.55 -1.87
C SER A 23 -22.96 -7.55 -3.28
N GLY A 24 -21.74 -7.06 -3.47
CA GLY A 24 -21.08 -7.02 -4.78
C GLY A 24 -20.52 -8.38 -5.22
N THR A 25 -20.43 -8.56 -6.53
CA THR A 25 -19.97 -9.78 -7.19
C THR A 25 -18.48 -9.69 -7.53
N TYR A 26 -17.81 -10.85 -7.60
CA TYR A 26 -16.43 -10.91 -8.08
C TYR A 26 -16.33 -10.51 -9.56
N HIS A 27 -15.43 -9.57 -9.87
CA HIS A 27 -15.09 -9.15 -11.22
C HIS A 27 -13.58 -9.33 -11.44
N PRO A 28 -13.14 -10.31 -12.25
CA PRO A 28 -11.70 -10.61 -12.42
C PRO A 28 -10.92 -9.44 -13.04
N ASP A 29 -11.58 -8.61 -13.83
CA ASP A 29 -11.01 -7.41 -14.47
C ASP A 29 -11.17 -6.13 -13.63
N GLY A 30 -11.70 -6.26 -12.41
CA GLY A 30 -11.90 -5.15 -11.49
C GLY A 30 -10.59 -4.57 -10.94
N LEU A 31 -10.71 -3.43 -10.26
CA LEU A 31 -9.57 -2.77 -9.64
C LEU A 31 -8.93 -3.67 -8.56
N GLN A 32 -7.65 -3.93 -8.70
CA GLN A 32 -6.90 -4.80 -7.80
C GLN A 32 -6.46 -4.07 -6.53
N ILE A 33 -7.41 -3.85 -5.61
CA ILE A 33 -7.19 -3.23 -4.29
C ILE A 33 -7.14 -4.23 -3.14
N ARG A 34 -7.40 -5.51 -3.42
CA ARG A 34 -7.37 -6.59 -2.43
C ARG A 34 -5.98 -7.24 -2.29
N LYS A 35 -4.94 -6.43 -2.11
CA LYS A 35 -3.55 -6.89 -2.07
C LYS A 35 -2.64 -5.99 -1.24
N VAL A 36 -1.44 -6.48 -0.96
CA VAL A 36 -0.31 -5.63 -0.56
C VAL A 36 0.39 -5.13 -1.83
N ALA A 37 0.59 -3.82 -1.94
CA ALA A 37 1.29 -3.20 -3.07
C ALA A 37 2.68 -2.70 -2.64
N THR A 38 3.64 -2.72 -3.56
CA THR A 38 4.91 -2.01 -3.38
C THR A 38 4.75 -0.57 -3.84
N GLY A 39 5.32 0.37 -3.10
CA GLY A 39 5.39 1.77 -3.49
C GLY A 39 6.63 2.48 -2.98
N VAL A 40 6.69 3.77 -3.26
CA VAL A 40 7.79 4.66 -2.89
C VAL A 40 7.27 5.73 -1.94
N LEU A 41 7.71 5.67 -0.69
CA LEU A 41 7.50 6.70 0.31
C LEU A 41 8.47 7.85 0.05
N THR A 42 7.96 9.07 0.08
CA THR A 42 8.74 10.30 -0.15
C THR A 42 8.74 11.26 1.03
N GLU A 43 7.67 11.24 1.83
CA GLU A 43 7.44 12.20 2.89
C GLU A 43 6.56 11.64 4.00
N TRP A 44 6.85 11.99 5.25
CA TRP A 44 5.96 11.81 6.40
C TRP A 44 5.28 13.12 6.79
N GLY A 45 4.03 13.06 7.22
CA GLY A 45 3.26 14.16 7.77
C GLY A 45 2.51 13.72 9.02
N LEU A 46 2.28 14.65 9.94
CA LEU A 46 1.37 14.47 11.07
C LEU A 46 0.02 15.05 10.70
N SER A 47 -1.06 14.37 11.06
CA SER A 47 -2.39 14.95 11.08
C SER A 47 -2.54 15.98 12.20
N GLU A 48 -3.64 16.73 12.18
CA GLU A 48 -4.04 17.64 13.25
C GLU A 48 -4.25 16.92 14.60
N TRP A 49 -4.47 15.60 14.58
CA TRP A 49 -4.70 14.75 15.76
C TRP A 49 -3.47 13.91 16.14
N GLY A 50 -2.35 14.10 15.46
CA GLY A 50 -1.06 13.49 15.82
C GLY A 50 -0.82 12.10 15.23
N GLU A 51 -1.66 11.62 14.31
CA GLU A 51 -1.35 10.39 13.58
C GLU A 51 -0.37 10.64 12.44
N TRP A 52 0.52 9.67 12.20
CA TRP A 52 1.47 9.73 11.10
C TRP A 52 0.89 9.22 9.79
N TYR A 53 1.20 9.94 8.70
CA TYR A 53 0.86 9.58 7.33
C TYR A 53 2.10 9.65 6.43
N GLY A 54 2.26 8.69 5.54
CA GLY A 54 3.31 8.67 4.52
C GLY A 54 2.76 9.05 3.15
N LYS A 55 3.38 9.99 2.45
CA LYS A 55 3.11 10.27 1.03
C LYS A 55 3.79 9.21 0.18
N VAL A 56 3.01 8.30 -0.36
CA VAL A 56 3.48 7.13 -1.10
C VAL A 56 2.93 7.13 -2.52
N THR A 57 3.80 6.82 -3.48
CA THR A 57 3.41 6.58 -4.87
C THR A 57 3.45 5.08 -5.17
N TYR A 58 2.36 4.52 -5.71
CA TYR A 58 2.24 3.09 -6.05
C TYR A 58 1.32 2.88 -7.26
N THR A 59 1.38 1.68 -7.85
CA THR A 59 0.58 1.33 -9.03
C THR A 59 -0.67 0.54 -8.65
N LEU A 60 -1.84 1.02 -9.10
CA LEU A 60 -3.06 0.23 -9.17
C LEU A 60 -3.20 -0.40 -10.56
N SER A 61 -3.80 -1.59 -10.60
CA SER A 61 -4.00 -2.33 -11.84
C SER A 61 -5.45 -2.75 -11.97
N ALA A 62 -5.99 -2.68 -13.18
CA ALA A 62 -7.29 -3.21 -13.56
C ALA A 62 -7.19 -3.71 -15.00
N ARG A 63 -7.37 -5.01 -15.23
CA ARG A 63 -7.20 -5.66 -16.53
C ARG A 63 -5.86 -5.29 -17.20
N ASP A 64 -5.89 -4.50 -18.26
CA ASP A 64 -4.78 -4.02 -19.08
C ASP A 64 -4.32 -2.60 -18.73
N ARG A 65 -4.99 -1.95 -17.76
CA ARG A 65 -4.64 -0.63 -17.26
C ARG A 65 -3.75 -0.71 -16.03
N GLN A 66 -2.71 0.11 -16.02
CA GLN A 66 -1.92 0.43 -14.84
C GLN A 66 -1.94 1.93 -14.61
N GLU A 67 -2.10 2.34 -13.36
CA GLU A 67 -2.14 3.75 -12.98
C GLU A 67 -1.31 4.01 -11.74
N SER A 68 -0.48 5.05 -11.81
CA SER A 68 0.31 5.51 -10.68
C SER A 68 -0.51 6.46 -9.82
N VAL A 69 -0.62 6.15 -8.53
CA VAL A 69 -1.38 6.91 -7.54
C VAL A 69 -0.41 7.42 -6.50
N THR A 70 -0.50 8.71 -6.15
CA THR A 70 0.19 9.29 -4.99
C THR A 70 -0.80 9.58 -3.89
N HIS A 71 -0.60 9.01 -2.71
CA HIS A 71 -1.57 9.01 -1.62
C HIS A 71 -0.88 9.27 -0.27
N TRP A 72 -1.53 10.03 0.61
CA TRP A 72 -1.16 10.09 2.04
C TRP A 72 -1.77 8.89 2.76
N VAL A 73 -0.93 7.89 3.04
CA VAL A 73 -1.31 6.60 3.61
C VAL A 73 -1.05 6.61 5.12
N PRO A 74 -2.00 6.18 5.97
CA PRO A 74 -1.74 6.05 7.40
C PRO A 74 -0.53 5.16 7.69
N ALA A 75 0.33 5.54 8.62
CA ALA A 75 1.57 4.83 8.92
C ALA A 75 1.35 3.36 9.28
N TRP A 76 0.23 3.04 9.94
CA TRP A 76 -0.12 1.67 10.33
C TRP A 76 -0.41 0.74 9.13
N ALA A 77 -0.72 1.29 7.95
CA ALA A 77 -0.90 0.53 6.71
C ALA A 77 0.39 0.40 5.88
N LEU A 78 1.52 0.95 6.36
CA LEU A 78 2.82 0.93 5.70
C LEU A 78 3.81 0.01 6.42
N ARG A 79 4.65 -0.69 5.65
CA ARG A 79 5.79 -1.44 6.17
C ARG A 79 7.03 -1.22 5.31
N PRO A 80 8.25 -1.22 5.85
CA PRO A 80 9.47 -1.21 5.03
C PRO A 80 9.50 -2.42 4.10
N ALA A 81 9.85 -2.22 2.82
CA ALA A 81 10.00 -3.33 1.89
C ALA A 81 11.19 -4.24 2.24
N ASP A 82 12.22 -3.67 2.87
CA ASP A 82 13.48 -4.36 3.23
C ASP A 82 13.50 -4.88 4.69
N GLY A 83 12.34 -5.03 5.34
CA GLY A 83 12.25 -5.45 6.75
C GLY A 83 12.76 -6.89 7.02
N PRO A 84 13.17 -7.21 8.26
CA PRO A 84 13.86 -8.46 8.60
C PRO A 84 12.88 -9.64 8.56
N GLY A 85 12.79 -10.34 7.43
CA GLY A 85 11.75 -11.35 7.29
C GLY A 85 11.75 -12.17 6.00
N ARG A 86 12.92 -12.54 5.47
CA ARG A 86 13.07 -13.76 4.65
C ARG A 86 14.53 -14.21 4.62
N VAL A 87 14.97 -14.92 5.66
CA VAL A 87 16.03 -15.91 5.45
C VAL A 87 15.41 -16.96 4.51
N ARG A 88 15.81 -16.97 3.24
CA ARG A 88 15.60 -18.16 2.39
C ARG A 88 16.36 -19.29 3.10
N PRO A 89 15.72 -20.42 3.49
CA PRO A 89 16.51 -21.58 3.82
C PRO A 89 17.28 -21.96 2.57
N ASP A 90 18.60 -22.00 2.72
CA ASP A 90 19.52 -22.39 1.67
C ASP A 90 19.14 -23.81 1.24
N ARG A 91 18.76 -23.95 -0.02
CA ARG A 91 18.36 -25.25 -0.58
C ARG A 91 19.66 -25.94 -0.97
N ARG A 92 20.25 -26.68 -0.03
CA ARG A 92 21.26 -27.69 -0.33
C ARG A 92 20.63 -28.90 -1.01
#